data_AF-A0A0M0L792-F1
#
_entry.id   AF-A0A0M0L792-F1
#
_cell.length_a   1.000
_cell.length_b   1.000
_cell.length_c   1.000
_cell.angle_alpha   90.00
_cell.angle_beta   90.00
_cell.angle_gamma   90.00
#
_symmetry.space_group_name_H-M   'P 1'
#
loop_
_entity.id
_entity.type
_entity.pdbx_description
1 polymer ?
#
loop_
_entity_poly.entity_id
_entity_poly.type
_entity_poly.pdbx_seq_one_letter_code
_entity_poly.pdbx_strand_id
1 'polypeptide(L)'
;MEALHVQSRSLFQKVLVTFIISLLIATVGLYVGQYVPPALMLPLAVVEIGMLIAAFWLRKKKMVGYAFVYVFTFISGITLYPTISYYLSQTGANIVLTAFGISAGTFIVFGFIGTKTKKDLSFLGSFLLVAVLALIVGSIIAMFSPMTSTGVLIFSMIGAVVFSLYILYDFNQMKQHGISEEAVPLLALNLYLDFINLFLYVLRILGVLNSDD
;
A
#
# COMPACT_ATOMS: atom_id res chain seq x y z
N MET A 1 -20.53 -26.56 13.11
CA MET A 1 -19.99 -26.03 11.84
C MET A 1 -20.45 -24.59 11.58
N GLU A 2 -21.71 -24.24 11.85
CA GLU A 2 -22.23 -22.87 11.65
C GLU A 2 -21.51 -21.79 12.48
N ALA A 3 -21.25 -22.03 13.76
CA ALA A 3 -20.53 -21.09 14.63
C ALA A 3 -19.10 -20.76 14.14
N LEU A 4 -18.39 -21.75 13.56
CA LEU A 4 -17.04 -21.55 12.99
C LEU A 4 -17.08 -20.69 11.72
N HIS A 5 -18.10 -20.86 10.87
CA HIS A 5 -18.30 -20.03 9.68
C HIS A 5 -18.71 -18.59 10.01
N VAL A 6 -19.53 -18.40 11.06
CA VAL A 6 -19.89 -17.06 11.55
C VAL A 6 -18.67 -16.33 12.11
N GLN A 7 -17.84 -17.05 12.88
CA GLN A 7 -16.61 -16.50 13.45
C GLN A 7 -15.62 -16.07 12.35
N SER A 8 -15.37 -16.89 11.32
CA SER A 8 -14.43 -16.51 10.25
C SER A 8 -14.90 -15.29 9.44
N ARG A 9 -16.21 -15.20 9.15
CA ARG A 9 -16.80 -14.01 8.50
C ARG A 9 -16.65 -12.76 9.35
N SER A 10 -16.85 -12.87 10.66
CA SER A 10 -16.69 -11.75 11.59
C SER A 10 -15.25 -11.23 11.64
N LEU A 11 -14.24 -12.12 11.62
CA LEU A 11 -12.84 -11.73 11.66
C LEU A 11 -12.38 -11.07 10.35
N PHE A 12 -12.87 -11.57 9.21
CA PHE A 12 -12.61 -10.94 7.91
C PHE A 12 -13.16 -9.51 7.86
N GLN A 13 -14.37 -9.29 8.36
CA GLN A 13 -14.95 -7.95 8.51
C GLN A 13 -14.12 -7.07 9.46
N LYS A 14 -13.65 -7.60 10.60
CA LYS A 14 -12.75 -6.86 11.50
C LYS A 14 -11.47 -6.41 10.80
N VAL A 15 -10.85 -7.25 9.96
CA VAL A 15 -9.67 -6.87 9.16
C VAL A 15 -10.00 -5.70 8.24
N LEU A 16 -11.09 -5.79 7.47
CA LEU A 16 -11.50 -4.72 6.55
C LEU A 16 -11.83 -3.42 7.28
N VAL A 17 -12.58 -3.48 8.38
CA VAL A 17 -12.89 -2.29 9.19
C VAL A 17 -11.61 -1.68 9.75
N THR A 18 -10.68 -2.48 10.26
CA THR A 18 -9.39 -2.01 10.77
C THR A 18 -8.56 -1.35 9.67
N PHE A 19 -8.58 -1.91 8.45
CA PHE A 19 -7.95 -1.32 7.27
C PHE A 19 -8.58 0.03 6.90
N ILE A 20 -9.91 0.13 6.86
CA ILE A 20 -10.60 1.40 6.54
C ILE A 20 -10.32 2.46 7.61
N ILE A 21 -10.36 2.10 8.90
CA ILE A 21 -9.96 3.00 10.00
C ILE A 21 -8.51 3.46 9.81
N SER A 22 -7.62 2.55 9.41
CA SER A 22 -6.21 2.87 9.14
C SER A 22 -6.05 3.88 8.00
N LEU A 23 -6.85 3.78 6.93
CA LEU A 23 -6.89 4.79 5.87
C LEU A 23 -7.41 6.14 6.38
N LEU A 24 -8.47 6.16 7.18
CA LEU A 24 -8.99 7.40 7.77
C LEU A 24 -7.96 8.08 8.67
N ILE A 25 -7.28 7.31 9.51
CA ILE A 25 -6.20 7.80 10.37
C ILE A 25 -5.03 8.33 9.54
N ALA A 26 -4.67 7.65 8.45
CA ALA A 26 -3.66 8.14 7.52
C ALA A 26 -4.09 9.43 6.83
N THR A 27 -5.37 9.61 6.50
CA THR A 27 -5.90 10.88 5.97
C THR A 27 -5.80 12.01 6.99
N VAL A 28 -6.06 11.74 8.27
CA VAL A 28 -5.83 12.71 9.35
C VAL A 28 -4.33 13.04 9.46
N GLY A 29 -3.46 12.04 9.40
CA GLY A 29 -2.01 12.22 9.37
C GLY A 29 -1.56 13.07 8.17
N LEU A 30 -2.11 12.82 6.99
CA LEU A 30 -1.86 13.59 5.78
C LEU A 30 -2.23 15.06 5.95
N TYR A 31 -3.41 15.32 6.54
CA TYR A 31 -3.84 16.68 6.86
C TYR A 31 -2.90 17.35 7.88
N VAL A 32 -2.46 16.63 8.92
CA VAL A 32 -1.47 17.14 9.87
C VAL A 32 -0.12 17.43 9.20
N GLY A 33 0.25 16.62 8.19
CA GLY A 33 1.49 16.74 7.42
C GLY A 33 1.68 18.10 6.75
N GLN A 34 0.61 18.83 6.44
CA GLN A 34 0.69 20.17 5.85
C GLN A 34 1.34 21.22 6.76
N TYR A 35 1.32 20.99 8.08
CA TYR A 35 1.90 21.89 9.08
C TYR A 35 3.34 21.53 9.43
N VAL A 36 3.88 20.44 8.87
CA VAL A 36 5.29 20.08 9.08
C VAL A 36 6.16 21.11 8.35
N PRO A 37 7.17 21.72 9.01
CA PRO A 37 8.08 22.64 8.33
C PRO A 37 8.78 21.97 7.13
N PRO A 38 8.94 22.66 5.98
CA PRO A 38 9.63 22.09 4.82
C PRO A 38 11.03 21.55 5.13
N ALA A 39 11.73 22.13 6.10
CA ALA A 39 13.05 21.67 6.54
C ALA A 39 13.04 20.27 7.19
N LEU A 40 11.88 19.81 7.67
CA LEU A 40 11.69 18.49 8.26
C LEU A 40 11.03 17.50 7.28
N MET A 41 10.62 17.95 6.10
CA MET A 41 10.03 17.07 5.10
C MET A 41 11.10 16.20 4.44
N LEU A 42 10.82 14.90 4.40
CA LEU A 42 11.70 13.96 3.71
C LEU A 42 11.56 14.12 2.19
N PRO A 43 12.65 13.93 1.42
CA PRO A 43 12.57 13.85 -0.02
C PRO A 43 11.60 12.76 -0.48
N LEU A 44 10.90 12.98 -1.59
CA LEU A 44 9.94 12.05 -2.19
C LEU A 44 10.50 10.61 -2.28
N ALA A 45 11.71 10.46 -2.82
CA ALA A 45 12.36 9.16 -2.96
C ALA A 45 12.54 8.43 -1.62
N VAL A 46 12.80 9.16 -0.53
CA VAL A 46 12.97 8.58 0.81
C VAL A 46 11.64 8.09 1.38
N VAL A 47 10.55 8.84 1.15
CA VAL A 47 9.20 8.43 1.56
C VAL A 47 8.82 7.13 0.86
N GLU A 48 9.01 7.06 -0.46
CA GLU A 48 8.66 5.90 -1.26
C GLU A 48 9.44 4.64 -0.86
N ILE A 49 10.76 4.78 -0.67
CA ILE A 49 11.61 3.69 -0.17
C ILE A 49 11.17 3.28 1.23
N GLY A 50 10.87 4.24 2.11
CA GLY A 50 10.38 3.98 3.46
C GLY A 50 9.12 3.13 3.47
N MET A 51 8.17 3.41 2.57
CA MET A 51 6.94 2.64 2.42
C MET A 51 7.18 1.21 1.90
N LEU A 52 8.13 1.03 0.97
CA LEU A 52 8.52 -0.30 0.50
C LEU A 52 9.23 -1.12 1.59
N ILE A 53 10.15 -0.50 2.33
CA ILE A 53 10.84 -1.13 3.45
C ILE A 53 9.83 -1.52 4.54
N ALA A 54 8.87 -0.65 4.84
CA ALA A 54 7.80 -0.97 5.78
C ALA A 54 6.97 -2.17 5.29
N ALA A 55 6.57 -2.20 4.03
CA ALA A 55 5.87 -3.33 3.41
C ALA A 55 6.66 -4.64 3.54
N PHE A 56 7.96 -4.61 3.24
CA PHE A 56 8.83 -5.78 3.37
C PHE A 56 9.00 -6.24 4.82
N TRP A 57 9.28 -5.31 5.74
CA TRP A 57 9.65 -5.64 7.11
C TRP A 57 8.45 -6.06 7.96
N LEU A 58 7.32 -5.39 7.81
CA LEU A 58 6.11 -5.67 8.58
C LEU A 58 5.48 -7.01 8.17
N ARG A 59 5.56 -7.39 6.88
CA ARG A 59 5.14 -8.72 6.40
C ARG A 59 5.93 -9.89 6.99
N LYS A 60 7.14 -9.65 7.51
CA LYS A 60 7.95 -10.68 8.20
C LYS A 60 7.63 -10.81 9.69
N LYS A 61 6.82 -9.92 10.27
CA LYS A 61 6.44 -10.00 11.68
C LYS A 61 5.41 -11.10 11.88
N LYS A 62 5.44 -11.74 13.06
CA LYS A 62 4.44 -12.74 13.44
C LYS A 62 3.10 -12.10 13.81
N MET A 63 3.14 -11.03 14.62
CA MET A 63 1.96 -10.32 15.12
C MET A 63 2.31 -8.85 15.41
N VAL A 64 1.34 -7.96 15.26
CA VAL A 64 1.40 -6.54 15.69
C VAL A 64 0.09 -6.17 16.40
N GLY A 65 0.14 -5.21 17.33
CA GLY A 65 -1.06 -4.74 18.05
C GLY A 65 -1.75 -3.55 17.36
N TYR A 66 -3.04 -3.34 17.66
CA TYR A 66 -3.84 -2.24 17.10
C TYR A 66 -3.21 -0.85 17.32
N ALA A 67 -2.68 -0.59 18.51
CA ALA A 67 -2.03 0.68 18.82
C ALA A 67 -0.85 0.97 17.87
N PHE A 68 -0.03 -0.05 17.57
CA PHE A 68 1.05 0.08 16.62
C PHE A 68 0.52 0.38 15.21
N VAL A 69 -0.51 -0.34 14.76
CA VAL A 69 -1.12 -0.11 13.43
C VAL A 69 -1.57 1.34 13.27
N TYR A 70 -2.33 1.86 14.24
CA TYR A 70 -2.89 3.21 14.15
C TYR A 70 -1.83 4.31 14.29
N VAL A 71 -0.84 4.14 15.18
CA VAL A 71 0.29 5.08 15.26
C VAL A 71 1.10 5.05 13.96
N PHE A 72 1.35 3.85 13.43
CA PHE A 72 2.07 3.68 12.18
C PHE A 72 1.34 4.35 11.01
N THR A 73 0.03 4.13 10.85
CA THR A 73 -0.74 4.68 9.73
C THR A 73 -0.89 6.19 9.84
N PHE A 74 -0.98 6.73 11.06
CA PHE A 74 -0.97 8.17 11.30
C PHE A 74 0.35 8.81 10.86
N ILE A 75 1.49 8.26 11.32
CA ILE A 75 2.82 8.74 10.94
C ILE A 75 3.05 8.56 9.43
N SER A 76 2.65 7.42 8.87
CA SER A 76 2.72 7.18 7.43
C SER A 76 1.93 8.24 6.66
N GLY A 77 0.72 8.59 7.10
CA GLY A 77 -0.06 9.71 6.57
C GLY A 77 0.71 11.03 6.52
N ILE A 78 1.36 11.41 7.62
CA ILE A 78 2.21 12.61 7.69
C ILE A 78 3.34 12.52 6.64
N THR A 79 4.01 11.37 6.54
CA THR A 79 5.12 11.18 5.60
C THR A 79 4.70 11.13 4.13
N LEU A 80 3.43 10.84 3.83
CA LEU A 80 2.89 10.87 2.46
C LEU A 80 2.62 12.30 1.97
N TYR A 81 2.52 13.27 2.88
CA TYR A 81 2.20 14.65 2.52
C TYR A 81 3.15 15.27 1.48
N PRO A 82 4.50 15.21 1.62
CA PRO A 82 5.40 15.81 0.64
C PRO A 82 5.20 15.23 -0.76
N THR A 83 4.97 13.92 -0.85
CA THR A 83 4.70 13.21 -2.10
C THR A 83 3.42 13.68 -2.75
N ILE A 84 2.31 13.68 -2.00
CA ILE A 84 1.02 14.08 -2.54
C ILE A 84 1.02 15.57 -2.89
N SER A 85 1.60 16.41 -2.03
CA SER A 85 1.73 17.85 -2.26
C SER A 85 2.53 18.17 -3.53
N TYR A 86 3.58 17.41 -3.83
CA TYR A 86 4.34 17.56 -5.08
C TYR A 86 3.46 17.34 -6.31
N TYR A 87 2.67 16.26 -6.35
CA TYR A 87 1.77 16.03 -7.48
C TYR A 87 0.60 17.02 -7.52
N LEU A 88 0.09 17.45 -6.36
CA LEU A 88 -0.93 18.51 -6.29
C LEU A 88 -0.43 19.82 -6.91
N SER A 89 0.82 20.22 -6.65
CA SER A 89 1.36 21.47 -7.18
C SER A 89 1.73 21.37 -8.66
N GLN A 90 2.24 20.23 -9.10
CA GLN A 90 2.71 20.05 -10.48
C GLN A 90 1.57 19.78 -11.47
N THR A 91 0.57 18.96 -11.08
CA THR A 91 -0.42 18.43 -12.02
C THR A 91 -1.87 18.62 -11.57
N GLY A 92 -2.08 19.14 -10.35
CA GLY A 92 -3.40 19.52 -9.83
C GLY A 92 -4.13 18.39 -9.08
N ALA A 93 -5.21 18.77 -8.38
CA ALA A 93 -5.98 17.87 -7.52
C ALA A 93 -6.62 16.68 -8.27
N ASN A 94 -6.93 16.85 -9.56
CA ASN A 94 -7.60 15.83 -10.36
C ASN A 94 -6.78 14.54 -10.49
N ILE A 95 -5.45 14.64 -10.61
CA ILE A 95 -4.59 13.46 -10.77
C ILE A 95 -4.47 12.67 -9.47
N VAL A 96 -4.39 13.35 -8.32
CA VAL A 96 -4.38 12.69 -7.01
C VAL A 96 -5.68 11.93 -6.77
N LEU A 97 -6.82 12.56 -7.07
CA LEU A 97 -8.14 11.93 -6.95
C LEU A 97 -8.30 10.75 -7.91
N THR A 98 -7.81 10.89 -9.14
CA THR A 98 -7.86 9.82 -10.16
C THR A 98 -6.98 8.64 -9.74
N ALA A 99 -5.77 8.89 -9.24
CA ALA A 99 -4.87 7.86 -8.73
C ALA A 99 -5.49 7.09 -7.56
N PHE A 100 -6.12 7.81 -6.62
CA PHE A 100 -6.85 7.20 -5.51
C PHE A 100 -8.02 6.35 -6.01
N GLY A 101 -8.82 6.87 -6.95
CA GLY A 101 -9.96 6.16 -7.53
C GLY A 101 -9.56 4.87 -8.26
N ILE A 102 -8.50 4.91 -9.06
CA ILE A 102 -7.93 3.72 -9.71
C ILE A 102 -7.44 2.72 -8.66
N SER A 103 -6.74 3.17 -7.63
CA SER A 103 -6.21 2.29 -6.58
C SER A 103 -7.33 1.63 -5.76
N ALA A 104 -8.38 2.38 -5.42
CA ALA A 104 -9.58 1.85 -4.77
C ALA A 104 -10.32 0.84 -5.65
N GLY A 105 -10.51 1.15 -6.94
CA GLY A 105 -11.11 0.23 -7.90
C GLY A 105 -10.33 -1.08 -8.01
N THR A 106 -9.01 -0.98 -8.19
CA THR A 106 -8.09 -2.13 -8.25
C THR A 106 -8.14 -2.95 -6.97
N PHE A 107 -8.09 -2.30 -5.79
CA PHE A 107 -8.17 -2.99 -4.50
C PHE A 107 -9.47 -3.78 -4.35
N ILE A 108 -10.62 -3.19 -4.71
CA ILE A 108 -11.92 -3.86 -4.65
C ILE A 108 -11.96 -5.05 -5.61
N VAL A 109 -11.53 -4.86 -6.85
CA VAL A 109 -11.57 -5.92 -7.89
C VAL A 109 -10.64 -7.06 -7.52
N PHE A 110 -9.38 -6.79 -7.19
CA PHE A 110 -8.38 -7.80 -6.87
C PHE A 110 -8.69 -8.49 -5.54
N GLY A 111 -9.15 -7.74 -4.53
CA GLY A 111 -9.60 -8.32 -3.27
C GLY A 111 -10.79 -9.26 -3.47
N PHE A 112 -11.79 -8.86 -4.27
CA PHE A 112 -12.92 -9.72 -4.62
C PHE A 112 -12.46 -10.99 -5.35
N ILE A 113 -11.61 -10.86 -6.37
CA ILE A 113 -11.04 -12.01 -7.09
C ILE A 113 -10.26 -12.92 -6.13
N GLY A 114 -9.46 -12.38 -5.22
CA GLY A 114 -8.73 -13.14 -4.20
C GLY A 114 -9.66 -14.00 -3.33
N THR A 115 -10.78 -13.43 -2.85
CA THR A 115 -11.79 -14.19 -2.07
C THR A 115 -12.55 -15.22 -2.91
N LYS A 116 -12.71 -15.03 -4.22
CA LYS A 116 -13.41 -15.98 -5.10
C LYS A 116 -12.51 -17.08 -5.62
N THR A 117 -11.21 -16.83 -5.71
CA THR A 117 -10.22 -17.80 -6.20
C THR A 117 -10.21 -19.04 -5.31
N LYS A 118 -10.47 -20.22 -5.90
CA LYS A 118 -10.49 -21.51 -5.19
C LYS A 118 -9.09 -22.07 -4.97
N LYS A 119 -8.17 -21.78 -5.89
CA LYS A 119 -6.76 -22.18 -5.79
C LYS A 119 -6.10 -21.42 -4.63
N ASP A 120 -5.25 -22.13 -3.88
CA ASP A 120 -4.35 -21.53 -2.90
C ASP A 120 -3.16 -20.88 -3.64
N LEU A 121 -2.96 -19.59 -3.38
CA LEU A 121 -1.95 -18.77 -4.03
C LEU A 121 -0.69 -18.60 -3.18
N SER A 122 -0.49 -19.44 -2.16
CA SER A 122 0.69 -19.44 -1.29
C SER A 122 2.02 -19.47 -2.05
N PHE A 123 2.07 -20.08 -3.25
CA PHE A 123 3.25 -20.08 -4.12
C PHE A 123 3.70 -18.67 -4.56
N LEU A 124 2.80 -17.69 -4.58
CA LEU A 124 3.13 -16.29 -4.89
C LEU A 124 3.88 -15.59 -3.76
N GLY A 125 3.80 -16.06 -2.52
CA GLY A 125 4.36 -15.35 -1.35
C GLY A 125 5.86 -15.07 -1.49
N SER A 126 6.65 -16.10 -1.82
CA SER A 126 8.11 -15.94 -2.02
C SER A 126 8.43 -15.04 -3.22
N PHE A 127 7.67 -15.17 -4.31
CA PHE A 127 7.85 -14.35 -5.51
C PHE A 127 7.59 -12.86 -5.23
N LEU A 128 6.46 -12.56 -4.57
CA LEU A 128 6.07 -11.20 -4.22
C LEU A 128 7.03 -10.56 -3.21
N LEU A 129 7.60 -11.35 -2.29
CA LEU A 129 8.63 -10.87 -1.37
C LEU A 129 9.91 -10.46 -2.12
N VAL A 130 10.37 -11.29 -3.06
CA VAL A 130 11.53 -10.98 -3.90
C VAL A 130 11.25 -9.78 -4.80
N ALA A 131 10.04 -9.67 -5.35
CA ALA A 131 9.64 -8.53 -6.17
C ALA A 131 9.71 -7.21 -5.39
N VAL A 132 9.21 -7.17 -4.15
CA VAL A 132 9.35 -5.97 -3.29
C VAL A 132 10.81 -5.67 -2.97
N LEU A 133 11.63 -6.69 -2.72
CA LEU A 133 13.07 -6.47 -2.52
C LEU A 133 13.74 -5.87 -3.76
N ALA A 134 13.36 -6.32 -4.96
CA ALA A 134 13.83 -5.75 -6.22
C ALA A 134 13.37 -4.30 -6.39
N LEU A 135 12.12 -3.97 -6.01
CA LEU A 135 11.63 -2.58 -5.99
C LEU A 135 12.44 -1.72 -5.02
N ILE A 136 12.75 -2.21 -3.81
CA ILE A 136 13.60 -1.49 -2.83
C ILE A 136 14.98 -1.21 -3.42
N VAL A 137 15.64 -2.22 -3.98
CA VAL A 137 16.97 -2.06 -4.60
C VAL A 137 16.92 -1.08 -5.76
N GLY A 138 15.91 -1.20 -6.64
CA GLY A 138 15.72 -0.29 -7.77
C GLY A 138 15.50 1.16 -7.33
N SER A 139 14.72 1.38 -6.27
CA SER A 139 14.51 2.72 -5.70
C SER A 139 15.78 3.29 -5.07
N ILE A 140 16.60 2.48 -4.40
CA ILE A 140 17.91 2.92 -3.86
C ILE A 140 18.84 3.33 -5.00
N ILE A 141 18.94 2.53 -6.07
CA ILE A 141 19.77 2.86 -7.24
C ILE A 141 19.29 4.17 -7.88
N ALA A 142 17.98 4.38 -7.99
CA ALA A 142 17.39 5.59 -8.56
C ALA A 142 17.75 6.87 -7.80
N MET A 143 18.14 6.79 -6.51
CA MET A 143 18.60 7.96 -5.75
C MET A 143 19.97 8.47 -6.22
N PHE A 144 20.85 7.59 -6.68
CA PHE A 144 22.19 7.94 -7.13
C PHE A 144 22.27 8.12 -8.65
N SER A 145 21.40 7.43 -9.38
CA SER A 145 21.29 7.50 -10.83
C SER A 145 19.81 7.67 -11.22
N PRO A 146 19.32 8.93 -11.32
CA PRO A 146 17.93 9.20 -11.66
C PRO A 146 17.52 8.56 -12.99
N MET A 147 16.34 7.93 -13.00
CA MET A 147 15.78 7.31 -14.20
C MET A 147 15.23 8.35 -15.17
N THR A 148 15.20 8.00 -16.47
CA THR A 148 14.43 8.76 -17.48
C THR A 148 12.92 8.63 -17.20
N SER A 149 12.09 9.52 -17.77
CA SER A 149 10.62 9.44 -17.65
C SER A 149 10.08 8.05 -18.03
N THR A 150 10.55 7.48 -19.14
CA THR A 150 10.22 6.11 -19.55
C THR A 150 10.62 5.06 -18.50
N GLY A 151 11.81 5.21 -17.91
CA GLY A 151 12.29 4.33 -16.84
C GLY A 151 11.41 4.40 -15.59
N VAL A 152 11.04 5.62 -15.16
CA VAL A 152 10.13 5.84 -14.03
C VAL A 152 8.76 5.21 -14.30
N LEU A 153 8.23 5.38 -15.51
CA LEU A 153 6.94 4.83 -15.92
C LEU A 153 6.94 3.30 -15.89
N ILE A 154 7.96 2.64 -16.47
CA ILE A 154 8.11 1.18 -16.44
C ILE A 154 8.24 0.68 -15.00
N PHE A 155 9.12 1.31 -14.20
CA PHE A 155 9.32 0.94 -12.81
C PHE A 155 8.02 1.04 -12.01
N SER A 156 7.24 2.09 -12.26
CA SER A 156 5.97 2.32 -11.56
C SER A 156 4.88 1.34 -11.98
N MET A 157 4.81 0.97 -13.27
CA MET A 157 3.89 -0.09 -13.73
C MET A 157 4.20 -1.43 -13.08
N ILE A 158 5.48 -1.80 -12.98
CA ILE A 158 5.90 -3.02 -12.29
C ILE A 158 5.47 -2.96 -10.82
N GLY A 159 5.73 -1.84 -10.13
CA GLY A 159 5.30 -1.62 -8.75
C GLY A 159 3.79 -1.77 -8.57
N ALA A 160 2.99 -1.11 -9.42
CA ALA A 160 1.53 -1.20 -9.39
C ALA A 160 1.04 -2.64 -9.57
N VAL A 161 1.63 -3.41 -10.50
CA VAL A 161 1.29 -4.83 -10.69
C VAL A 161 1.65 -5.66 -9.46
N VAL A 162 2.83 -5.46 -8.87
CA VAL A 162 3.29 -6.19 -7.68
C VAL A 162 2.33 -5.97 -6.51
N PHE A 163 1.96 -4.72 -6.23
CA PHE A 163 1.05 -4.41 -5.12
C PHE A 163 -0.40 -4.81 -5.40
N SER A 164 -0.84 -4.79 -6.66
CA SER A 164 -2.13 -5.37 -7.06
C SER A 164 -2.17 -6.88 -6.81
N LEU A 165 -1.09 -7.59 -7.15
CA LEU A 165 -0.96 -9.03 -6.89
C LEU A 165 -0.87 -9.35 -5.39
N TYR A 166 -0.24 -8.49 -4.58
CA TYR A 166 -0.27 -8.61 -3.12
C TYR A 166 -1.68 -8.50 -2.56
N ILE A 167 -2.52 -7.57 -3.05
CA ILE A 167 -3.92 -7.48 -2.61
C ILE A 167 -4.65 -8.79 -2.90
N LEU A 168 -4.54 -9.29 -4.14
CA LEU A 168 -5.16 -10.56 -4.52
C LEU A 168 -4.64 -11.73 -3.68
N TYR A 169 -3.33 -11.75 -3.40
CA TYR A 169 -2.69 -12.75 -2.54
C TYR A 169 -3.20 -12.67 -1.09
N ASP A 170 -3.17 -11.51 -0.45
CA ASP A 170 -3.56 -11.34 0.95
C ASP A 170 -5.04 -11.71 1.18
N PHE A 171 -5.94 -11.31 0.26
CA PHE A 171 -7.33 -11.74 0.30
C PHE A 171 -7.52 -13.25 0.08
N ASN A 172 -6.71 -13.86 -0.78
CA ASN A 172 -6.72 -15.31 -0.96
C ASN A 172 -6.23 -16.03 0.30
N GLN A 173 -5.13 -15.59 0.91
CA GLN A 173 -4.58 -16.21 2.11
C GLN A 173 -5.56 -16.14 3.29
N MET A 174 -6.19 -14.99 3.52
CA MET A 174 -7.24 -14.85 4.54
C MET A 174 -8.41 -15.82 4.33
N LYS A 175 -8.77 -16.08 3.08
CA LYS A 175 -9.88 -16.99 2.73
C LYS A 175 -9.49 -18.46 2.83
N GLN A 176 -8.29 -18.83 2.41
CA GLN A 176 -7.82 -20.22 2.34
C GLN A 176 -7.32 -20.74 3.69
N HIS A 177 -6.60 -19.90 4.44
CA HIS A 177 -5.96 -20.29 5.70
C HIS A 177 -6.71 -19.81 6.94
N GLY A 178 -7.74 -18.97 6.76
CA GLY A 178 -8.49 -18.36 7.86
C GLY A 178 -7.75 -17.22 8.53
N ILE A 179 -8.36 -16.67 9.58
CA ILE A 179 -7.85 -15.51 10.33
C ILE A 179 -7.91 -15.87 11.81
N SER A 180 -6.82 -15.64 12.56
CA SER A 180 -6.84 -15.62 14.02
C SER A 180 -7.08 -14.18 14.51
N GLU A 181 -7.68 -14.03 15.69
CA GLU A 181 -7.99 -12.71 16.25
C GLU A 181 -6.72 -11.85 16.46
N GLU A 182 -5.62 -12.47 16.88
CA GLU A 182 -4.31 -11.83 17.07
C GLU A 182 -3.67 -11.37 15.75
N ALA A 183 -4.02 -11.98 14.62
CA ALA A 183 -3.51 -11.61 13.31
C ALA A 183 -4.25 -10.43 12.67
N VAL A 184 -5.44 -10.06 13.17
CA VAL A 184 -6.29 -9.01 12.57
C VAL A 184 -5.53 -7.70 12.35
N PRO A 185 -4.79 -7.14 13.32
CA PRO A 185 -4.10 -5.87 13.11
C PRO A 185 -3.00 -5.98 12.06
N LEU A 186 -2.26 -7.09 12.03
CA LEU A 186 -1.20 -7.32 11.05
C LEU A 186 -1.76 -7.43 9.62
N LEU A 187 -2.84 -8.17 9.45
CA LEU A 187 -3.50 -8.33 8.14
C LEU A 187 -4.04 -6.99 7.64
N ALA A 188 -4.66 -6.19 8.52
CA ALA A 188 -5.13 -4.86 8.17
C ALA A 188 -4.00 -3.92 7.78
N LEU A 189 -2.86 -4.01 8.48
CA LEU A 189 -1.65 -3.24 8.17
C LEU A 189 -1.03 -3.65 6.82
N ASN A 190 -1.03 -4.94 6.48
CA ASN A 190 -0.58 -5.42 5.18
C ASN A 190 -1.46 -4.86 4.05
N LEU A 191 -2.79 -4.93 4.20
CA LEU A 191 -3.73 -4.34 3.25
C LEU A 191 -3.53 -2.81 3.11
N TYR A 192 -3.25 -2.11 4.21
CA TYR A 192 -2.91 -0.69 4.20
C TYR A 192 -1.65 -0.42 3.37
N LEU A 193 -0.57 -1.17 3.62
CA LEU A 193 0.69 -1.01 2.91
C LEU A 193 0.53 -1.33 1.42
N ASP A 194 -0.27 -2.32 1.06
CA ASP A 194 -0.54 -2.62 -0.34
C ASP A 194 -1.29 -1.50 -1.04
N PHE A 195 -2.34 -1.00 -0.39
CA PHE A 195 -3.13 0.08 -0.92
C PHE A 195 -2.30 1.35 -1.13
N ILE A 196 -1.52 1.75 -0.12
CA ILE A 196 -0.69 2.96 -0.19
C ILE A 196 0.41 2.82 -1.24
N ASN A 197 1.12 1.69 -1.31
CA ASN A 197 2.15 1.52 -2.32
C ASN A 197 1.54 1.47 -3.73
N LEU A 198 0.42 0.78 -3.93
CA LEU A 198 -0.32 0.82 -5.20
C LEU A 198 -0.69 2.26 -5.57
N PHE A 199 -1.24 3.02 -4.62
CA PHE A 199 -1.59 4.42 -4.82
C PHE A 199 -0.40 5.29 -5.22
N LEU A 200 0.74 5.15 -4.55
CA LEU A 200 1.95 5.90 -4.89
C LEU A 200 2.46 5.56 -6.31
N TYR A 201 2.42 4.29 -6.70
CA TYR A 201 2.82 3.90 -8.05
C TYR A 201 1.86 4.40 -9.12
N VAL A 202 0.54 4.27 -8.90
CA VAL A 202 -0.47 4.81 -9.83
C VAL A 202 -0.36 6.33 -9.93
N LEU A 203 -0.18 7.01 -8.81
CA LEU A 203 0.03 8.46 -8.77
C LEU A 203 1.26 8.86 -9.59
N ARG A 204 2.37 8.13 -9.45
CA ARG A 204 3.58 8.37 -10.23
C ARG A 204 3.39 8.12 -11.72
N ILE A 205 2.69 7.05 -12.10
CA ILE A 205 2.35 6.77 -13.52
C ILE A 205 1.58 7.94 -14.11
N LEU A 206 0.50 8.37 -13.47
CA LEU A 206 -0.31 9.49 -13.95
C LEU A 206 0.49 10.79 -13.95
N GLY A 207 1.32 11.01 -12.95
CA GLY A 207 2.19 12.18 -12.88
C GLY A 207 3.16 12.29 -14.06
N VAL A 208 3.83 11.18 -14.42
CA VAL A 208 4.74 11.14 -15.59
C VAL A 208 3.95 11.34 -16.89
N LEU A 209 2.82 10.66 -17.06
CA LEU A 209 2.02 10.77 -18.27
C LEU A 209 1.46 12.18 -18.53
N ASN A 210 1.23 12.98 -17.48
CA ASN A 210 0.72 14.35 -17.60
C ASN A 210 1.84 15.40 -17.63
N SER A 211 3.10 15.02 -17.36
CA SER A 211 4.25 15.94 -17.44
C SER A 211 4.94 15.94 -18.80
N ASP A 212 4.67 14.92 -19.63
CA ASP A 212 5.25 14.77 -20.97
C ASP A 212 4.37 15.42 -22.08
N ASP A 213 3.23 16.03 -21.71
CA ASP A 213 2.38 16.89 -22.55
C ASP A 213 2.65 18.38 -22.27
#